data_AF-A0A0J6ULW7-F1
#
_entry.id   AF-A0A0J6ULW7-F1
#
_cell.length_a   1.000
_cell.length_b   1.000
_cell.length_c   1.000
_cell.angle_alpha   90.00
_cell.angle_beta   90.00
_cell.angle_gamma   90.00
#
_symmetry.space_group_name_H-M   'P 1'
#
loop_
_entity.id
_entity.type
_entity.pdbx_description
1 polymer ?
#
loop_
_entity_poly.entity_id
_entity_poly.type
_entity_poly.pdbx_seq_one_letter_code
_entity_poly.pdbx_strand_id
1 'polypeptide(L)'
;RLAEAANELQAMRSTVVAGLDRYEAAKGDPDALSAIGFSIMLNNVKTTVSGQAVDIVQRALSVVGIAGYKNGTPFSLGRQLRDVLSAPLMISNDRILSNTANLLLVQKGSGKLLSA
;
A
#
# COMPACT_ATOMS: atom_id res chain seq x y z
N ARG A 1 4.81 -8.30 -19.17
CA ARG A 1 4.39 -6.91 -18.84
C ARG A 1 2.91 -6.78 -18.48
N LEU A 2 1.94 -7.07 -19.36
CA LEU A 2 0.50 -6.96 -19.00
C LEU A 2 0.11 -7.91 -17.84
N ALA A 3 0.49 -9.19 -17.93
CA ALA A 3 0.23 -10.17 -16.87
C ALA A 3 0.87 -9.76 -15.53
N GLU A 4 2.10 -9.24 -15.55
CA GLU A 4 2.77 -8.72 -14.34
C GLU A 4 2.00 -7.55 -13.72
N ALA A 5 1.55 -6.57 -14.53
CA ALA A 5 0.78 -5.44 -14.05
C ALA A 5 -0.57 -5.88 -13.46
N ALA A 6 -1.23 -6.86 -14.07
CA ALA A 6 -2.48 -7.44 -13.58
C ALA A 6 -2.27 -8.19 -12.26
N ASN A 7 -1.21 -9.00 -12.15
CA ASN A 7 -0.87 -9.72 -10.93
C ASN A 7 -0.57 -8.75 -9.77
N GLU A 8 0.21 -7.70 -10.04
CA GLU A 8 0.55 -6.67 -9.04
C GLU A 8 -0.71 -5.92 -8.57
N LEU A 9 -1.59 -5.56 -9.51
CA LEU A 9 -2.87 -4.93 -9.19
C LEU A 9 -3.76 -5.84 -8.34
N GLN A 10 -3.80 -7.14 -8.64
CA GLN A 10 -4.55 -8.10 -7.86
C GLN A 10 -3.99 -8.22 -6.44
N ALA A 11 -2.66 -8.30 -6.29
CA ALA A 11 -2.00 -8.33 -4.99
C ALA A 11 -2.30 -7.05 -4.18
N MET A 12 -2.21 -5.88 -4.80
CA MET A 12 -2.52 -4.60 -4.16
C MET A 12 -3.98 -4.54 -3.67
N ARG A 13 -4.93 -5.03 -4.48
CA ARG A 13 -6.35 -5.11 -4.08
C ARG A 13 -6.53 -6.03 -2.88
N SER A 14 -5.92 -7.21 -2.88
CA SER A 14 -5.98 -8.13 -1.75
C SER A 14 -5.45 -7.51 -0.46
N THR A 15 -4.35 -6.75 -0.52
CA THR A 15 -3.81 -6.01 0.64
C THR A 15 -4.81 -5.00 1.21
N VAL A 16 -5.49 -4.24 0.34
CA VAL A 16 -6.51 -3.27 0.76
C VAL A 16 -7.71 -3.98 1.39
N VAL A 17 -8.23 -5.02 0.74
CA VAL A 17 -9.38 -5.78 1.24
C VAL A 17 -9.08 -6.40 2.60
N ALA A 18 -7.93 -7.06 2.76
CA ALA A 18 -7.53 -7.64 4.03
C ALA A 18 -7.39 -6.57 5.15
N GLY A 19 -6.91 -5.37 4.82
CA GLY A 19 -6.84 -4.25 5.76
C GLY A 19 -8.23 -3.75 6.18
N LEU A 20 -9.16 -3.65 5.23
CA LEU A 20 -10.55 -3.27 5.49
C LEU A 20 -11.26 -4.30 6.38
N ASP A 21 -11.14 -5.59 6.05
CA ASP A 21 -11.75 -6.66 6.85
C ASP A 21 -11.26 -6.63 8.30
N ARG A 22 -9.96 -6.38 8.50
CA ARG A 22 -9.37 -6.24 9.83
C ARG A 22 -9.86 -4.99 10.57
N TYR A 23 -10.06 -3.88 9.87
CA TYR A 23 -10.63 -2.67 10.44
C TYR A 23 -12.10 -2.86 10.83
N GLU A 24 -12.93 -3.44 9.96
CA GLU A 24 -14.34 -3.67 10.24
C GLU A 24 -14.52 -4.61 11.43
N ALA A 25 -13.68 -5.64 11.58
CA ALA A 25 -13.67 -6.51 12.75
C ALA A 25 -13.34 -5.77 14.07
N ALA A 26 -12.55 -4.69 14.00
CA ALA A 26 -12.13 -3.90 15.17
C ALA A 26 -12.98 -2.64 15.41
N LYS A 27 -13.87 -2.25 14.48
CA LYS A 27 -14.56 -0.95 14.43
C LYS A 27 -15.45 -0.61 15.64
N GLY A 28 -15.76 -1.59 16.49
CA GLY A 28 -16.50 -1.40 17.74
C GLY A 28 -15.66 -1.61 19.00
N ASP A 29 -14.37 -1.88 18.88
CA ASP A 29 -13.46 -2.21 19.98
C ASP A 29 -12.29 -1.20 20.02
N PRO A 30 -12.37 -0.17 20.89
CA PRO A 30 -11.32 0.82 21.04
C PRO A 30 -9.96 0.23 21.46
N ASP A 31 -9.95 -0.86 22.23
CA ASP A 31 -8.72 -1.51 22.67
C ASP A 31 -8.06 -2.24 21.49
N ALA A 32 -8.85 -2.90 20.63
CA ALA A 32 -8.35 -3.50 19.40
C ALA A 32 -7.80 -2.46 18.41
N LEU A 33 -8.47 -1.32 18.24
CA LEU A 33 -8.02 -0.23 17.36
C LEU A 33 -6.74 0.46 17.86
N SER A 34 -6.55 0.53 19.17
CA SER A 34 -5.35 1.12 19.80
C SER A 34 -4.19 0.14 19.94
N ALA A 35 -4.40 -1.15 19.67
CA ALA A 35 -3.36 -2.16 19.75
C ALA A 35 -2.19 -1.86 18.80
N ILE A 36 -0.96 -2.09 19.28
CA ILE A 36 0.28 -1.92 18.49
C ILE A 36 0.22 -2.71 17.18
N GLY A 37 -0.30 -3.95 17.23
CA GLY A 37 -0.45 -4.79 16.04
C GLY A 37 -1.38 -4.20 14.98
N PHE A 38 -2.43 -3.46 15.40
CA PHE A 38 -3.33 -2.78 14.48
C PHE A 38 -2.64 -1.59 13.79
N SER A 39 -1.87 -0.82 14.56
CA SER A 39 -1.05 0.29 14.02
C SER A 39 0.00 -0.20 13.01
N ILE A 40 0.70 -1.30 13.31
CA ILE A 40 1.65 -1.94 12.38
C ILE A 40 0.94 -2.38 11.10
N MET A 41 -0.24 -3.00 11.22
CA MET A 41 -1.03 -3.44 10.07
C MET A 41 -1.39 -2.27 9.15
N LEU A 42 -1.88 -1.15 9.69
CA LEU A 42 -2.20 0.04 8.89
C LEU A 42 -0.98 0.65 8.20
N ASN A 43 0.16 0.71 8.91
CA ASN A 43 1.42 1.17 8.33
C ASN A 43 1.85 0.30 7.14
N ASN A 44 1.68 -1.02 7.24
CA ASN A 44 1.97 -1.96 6.16
C ASN A 44 1.03 -1.74 4.97
N VAL A 45 -0.29 -1.61 5.20
CA VAL A 45 -1.25 -1.31 4.12
C VAL A 45 -0.83 -0.04 3.37
N LYS A 46 -0.52 1.05 4.10
CA LYS A 46 -0.07 2.31 3.49
C LYS A 46 1.17 2.10 2.64
N THR A 47 2.25 1.62 3.25
CA THR A 47 3.58 1.55 2.62
C THR A 47 3.59 0.63 1.42
N THR A 48 2.98 -0.54 1.54
CA THR A 48 2.84 -1.50 0.44
C THR A 48 2.00 -0.93 -0.70
N VAL A 49 0.77 -0.48 -0.43
CA VAL A 49 -0.15 -0.03 -1.49
C VAL A 49 0.39 1.21 -2.21
N SER A 50 1.00 2.14 -1.47
CA SER A 50 1.59 3.34 -2.09
C SER A 50 2.77 3.02 -3.01
N GLY A 51 3.59 2.02 -2.68
CA GLY A 51 4.67 1.54 -3.56
C GLY A 51 4.12 0.80 -4.77
N GLN A 52 3.23 -0.16 -4.56
CA GLN A 52 2.65 -0.97 -5.65
C GLN A 52 1.91 -0.11 -6.68
N ALA A 53 1.19 0.92 -6.24
CA ALA A 53 0.50 1.83 -7.15
C ALA A 53 1.46 2.51 -8.15
N VAL A 54 2.66 2.89 -7.71
CA VAL A 54 3.70 3.48 -8.55
C VAL A 54 4.19 2.45 -9.57
N ASP A 55 4.49 1.23 -9.14
CA ASP A 55 4.98 0.17 -10.01
C ASP A 55 3.93 -0.25 -11.05
N ILE A 56 2.66 -0.36 -10.66
CA ILE A 56 1.55 -0.71 -11.55
C ILE A 56 1.42 0.33 -12.66
N VAL A 57 1.43 1.63 -12.32
CA VAL A 57 1.28 2.69 -13.33
C VAL A 57 2.49 2.77 -14.25
N GLN A 58 3.71 2.56 -13.74
CA GLN A 58 4.91 2.49 -14.59
C GLN A 58 4.89 1.30 -15.55
N ARG A 59 4.41 0.13 -15.09
CA ARG A 59 4.21 -1.05 -15.95
C ARG A 59 3.13 -0.78 -17.00
N ALA A 60 2.02 -0.16 -16.62
CA ALA A 60 0.97 0.25 -17.56
C ALA A 60 1.51 1.21 -18.63
N LEU A 61 2.30 2.21 -18.23
CA LEU A 61 2.96 3.13 -19.15
C LEU A 61 3.91 2.40 -20.11
N SER A 62 4.63 1.40 -19.62
CA SER A 62 5.53 0.56 -20.42
C SER A 62 4.80 -0.39 -21.40
N VAL A 63 3.53 -0.71 -21.13
CA VAL A 63 2.67 -1.49 -22.03
C VAL A 63 2.07 -0.61 -23.11
N VAL A 64 1.57 0.58 -22.73
CA VAL A 64 0.90 1.51 -23.66
C VAL A 64 1.93 2.28 -24.52
N GLY A 65 3.14 2.49 -23.99
CA GLY A 65 4.19 3.22 -24.69
C GLY A 65 3.90 4.72 -24.83
N ILE A 66 4.38 5.32 -25.92
CA ILE A 66 4.35 6.78 -26.11
C ILE A 66 2.93 7.36 -26.10
N ALA A 67 1.93 6.57 -26.53
CA ALA A 67 0.53 6.99 -26.47
C ALA A 67 0.04 7.23 -25.03
N GLY A 68 0.58 6.49 -24.06
CA GLY A 68 0.25 6.66 -22.64
C GLY A 68 1.02 7.79 -21.98
N TYR A 69 2.24 8.09 -22.47
CA TYR A 69 3.01 9.24 -21.99
C TYR A 69 2.46 10.56 -22.52
N LYS A 70 2.02 10.58 -23.78
CA LYS A 70 1.42 11.76 -24.41
C LYS A 70 0.09 12.10 -23.76
N ASN A 71 -0.10 13.37 -23.41
CA ASN A 71 -1.39 13.90 -22.95
C ASN A 71 -2.38 14.07 -24.12
N GLY A 72 -3.67 13.89 -23.84
CA GLY A 72 -4.75 14.11 -24.82
C GLY A 72 -5.00 12.94 -25.76
N THR A 73 -4.48 11.75 -25.45
CA THR A 73 -4.86 10.51 -26.14
C THR A 73 -5.92 9.77 -25.30
N PRO A 74 -6.70 8.86 -25.90
CA PRO A 74 -7.59 7.97 -25.13
C PRO A 74 -6.84 7.06 -24.14
N PHE A 75 -5.52 6.95 -24.25
CA PHE A 75 -4.68 6.05 -23.45
C PHE A 75 -3.76 6.80 -22.48
N SER A 76 -3.89 8.13 -22.34
CA SER A 76 -3.02 8.94 -21.49
C SER A 76 -3.01 8.46 -20.03
N LEU A 77 -1.81 8.29 -19.48
CA LEU A 77 -1.56 7.90 -18.08
C LEU A 77 -0.86 9.00 -17.26
N GLY A 78 -0.62 10.17 -17.86
CA GLY A 78 0.13 11.26 -17.25
C GLY A 78 -0.49 11.83 -15.97
N ARG A 79 -1.81 11.74 -15.79
CA ARG A 79 -2.47 12.11 -14.52
C ARG A 79 -2.18 11.06 -13.45
N GLN A 80 -2.47 9.81 -13.75
CA GLN A 80 -2.28 8.67 -12.86
C GLN A 80 -0.83 8.60 -12.37
N LEU A 81 0.14 8.76 -13.27
CA LEU A 81 1.56 8.77 -12.93
C LEU A 81 1.90 9.86 -11.91
N ARG A 82 1.45 11.11 -12.14
CA ARG A 82 1.69 12.22 -11.21
C ARG A 82 1.02 11.98 -9.85
N ASP A 83 -0.20 11.46 -9.86
CA ASP A 83 -0.96 11.20 -8.65
C ASP A 83 -0.27 10.12 -7.79
N VAL A 84 0.10 8.97 -8.39
CA VAL A 84 0.70 7.86 -7.62
C VAL A 84 2.11 8.17 -7.11
N LEU A 85 2.89 9.00 -7.82
CA LEU A 85 4.22 9.42 -7.36
C LEU A 85 4.16 10.21 -6.05
N SER A 86 3.04 10.86 -5.74
CA SER A 86 2.85 11.53 -4.46
C SER A 86 2.59 10.56 -3.30
N ALA A 87 2.04 9.37 -3.58
CA ALA A 87 1.54 8.47 -2.54
C ALA A 87 2.64 7.94 -1.58
N PRO A 88 3.85 7.55 -2.03
CA PRO A 88 4.94 7.20 -1.11
C PRO A 88 5.47 8.39 -0.29
N LEU A 89 5.39 9.60 -0.84
CA LEU A 89 5.88 10.84 -0.23
C LEU A 89 4.95 11.34 0.87
N MET A 90 3.64 11.15 0.71
CA MET A 90 2.65 11.50 1.74
C MET A 90 2.95 10.75 3.04
N ILE A 91 3.22 11.52 4.10
CA ILE A 91 3.66 11.02 5.41
C ILE A 91 4.87 10.07 5.27
N SER A 92 5.78 10.32 4.33
CA SER A 92 7.06 9.62 4.07
C SER A 92 7.10 8.14 4.45
N ASN A 93 7.08 7.24 3.46
CA ASN A 93 7.21 5.80 3.70
C ASN A 93 8.39 5.43 4.62
N ASP A 94 9.56 6.04 4.42
CA ASP A 94 10.75 5.79 5.24
C ASP A 94 10.52 6.13 6.71
N ARG A 95 9.78 7.20 6.99
CA ARG A 95 9.39 7.59 8.36
C ARG A 95 8.48 6.54 8.97
N ILE A 96 7.44 6.10 8.27
CA ILE A 96 6.51 5.10 8.85
C ILE A 96 7.21 3.75 8.99
N LEU A 97 8.10 3.36 8.06
CA LEU A 97 8.88 2.12 8.17
C LEU A 97 9.83 2.17 9.37
N SER A 98 10.52 3.30 9.58
CA SER A 98 11.38 3.52 10.74
C SER A 98 10.60 3.44 12.05
N ASN A 99 9.41 4.03 12.12
CA ASN A 99 8.53 3.90 13.28
C ASN A 99 8.03 2.45 13.48
N THR A 100 7.64 1.79 12.38
CA THR A 100 7.15 0.40 12.40
C THR A 100 8.22 -0.56 12.92
N ALA A 101 9.50 -0.33 12.58
CA ALA A 101 10.61 -1.10 13.14
C ALA A 101 10.66 -1.01 14.67
N ASN A 102 10.45 0.18 15.26
CA ASN A 102 10.37 0.35 16.71
C ASN A 102 9.14 -0.38 17.30
N LEU A 103 7.98 -0.27 16.66
CA LEU A 103 6.76 -0.94 17.11
C LEU A 103 6.91 -2.47 17.11
N LEU A 104 7.58 -3.05 16.10
CA LEU A 104 7.85 -4.49 16.01
C LEU A 104 8.76 -4.97 17.16
N LEU A 105 9.74 -4.17 17.58
CA LEU A 105 10.60 -4.49 18.73
C LEU A 105 9.79 -4.56 20.02
N VAL A 106 8.89 -3.60 20.25
CA VAL A 106 8.00 -3.59 21.42
C VAL A 106 7.04 -4.77 21.39
N GLN A 107 6.41 -5.04 20.25
CA GLN A 107 5.49 -6.16 20.08
C GLN A 107 6.16 -7.52 20.35
N LYS A 108 7.42 -7.69 19.92
CA LYS A 108 8.20 -8.90 20.19
C LYS A 108 8.45 -9.12 21.69
N GLY A 109 8.66 -8.04 22.46
CA GLY A 109 8.79 -8.10 23.91
C GLY A 109 7.52 -8.55 24.64
N SER A 110 6.35 -8.47 23.99
CA SER A 110 5.05 -8.86 24.55
C SER A 110 4.67 -10.34 24.33
N GLY A 111 5.57 -11.17 23.78
CA GLY A 111 5.44 -12.64 23.75
C GLY A 111 4.41 -13.22 22.77
N LYS A 112 3.72 -12.40 21.97
CA LYS A 112 2.78 -12.86 20.92
C LYS A 112 3.29 -12.47 19.54
N LEU A 113 4.10 -13.33 18.94
CA LEU A 113 4.35 -13.30 17.50
C LEU A 113 3.67 -14.55 16.90
N LEU A 114 2.78 -14.34 15.92
CA LEU A 114 2.12 -15.37 15.10
C LEU A 114 0.88 -16.06 15.70
N SER A 115 -0.12 -15.30 16.15
CA SER A 115 -1.52 -15.76 16.05
C SER A 115 -2.16 -15.02 14.87
N ALA A 116 -1.78 -15.41 13.66
CA ALA A 116 -2.51 -15.08 12.44
C ALA A 116 -3.29 -16.33 12.03
#